data_AF-A0A0M8Y2S0-F1
#
_entry.id   AF-A0A0M8Y2S0-F1
#
_cell.length_a   1.000
_cell.length_b   1.000
_cell.length_c   1.000
_cell.angle_alpha   90.00
_cell.angle_beta   90.00
_cell.angle_gamma   90.00
#
_symmetry.space_group_name_H-M   'P 1'
#
loop_
_entity.id
_entity.type
_entity.pdbx_description
1 polymer ?
#
loop_
_entity_poly.entity_id
_entity_poly.type
_entity_poly.pdbx_seq_one_letter_code
_entity_poly.pdbx_strand_id
1 'polypeptide(L)'
;MDSRLIEGLRNWADGLSADRAAVELLITHESWLARPDFLNRCVMETPVEELLDPARPITTINWDEAFWALVDELPASSSMVAILRIAVSLGTGEPVDLRDALVGLDATNAAAVATAVVTAAQAETRVKVTLAPRKLPDWLRED
;
A
#
# COMPACT_ATOMS: atom_id res chain seq x y z
N MET A 1 12.02 -2.34 -9.70
CA MET A 1 11.36 -3.24 -8.73
C MET A 1 11.35 -4.64 -9.33
N ASP A 2 11.56 -5.69 -8.52
CA ASP A 2 11.66 -7.07 -8.99
C ASP A 2 10.31 -7.58 -9.53
N SER A 3 10.28 -8.02 -10.80
CA SER A 3 9.06 -8.52 -11.44
C SER A 3 8.53 -9.80 -10.80
N ARG A 4 9.41 -10.66 -10.29
CA ARG A 4 9.02 -11.93 -9.66
C ARG A 4 8.35 -11.67 -8.31
N LEU A 5 8.87 -10.72 -7.53
CA LEU A 5 8.26 -10.26 -6.28
C LEU A 5 6.85 -9.72 -6.52
N ILE A 6 6.70 -8.82 -7.50
CA ILE A 6 5.38 -8.24 -7.84
C ILE A 6 4.39 -9.33 -8.24
N GLU A 7 4.82 -10.27 -9.08
CA GLU A 7 3.98 -11.40 -9.49
C GLU A 7 3.61 -12.29 -8.31
N GLY A 8 4.56 -12.61 -7.43
CA GLY A 8 4.34 -13.41 -6.24
C GLY A 8 3.33 -12.80 -5.28
N LEU A 9 3.44 -11.49 -5.04
CA LEU A 9 2.50 -10.73 -4.21
C LEU A 9 1.09 -10.71 -4.82
N ARG A 10 1.00 -10.50 -6.13
CA ARG A 10 -0.29 -10.51 -6.85
C ARG A 10 -0.95 -11.88 -6.84
N ASN A 11 -0.17 -12.95 -7.00
CA ASN A 11 -0.67 -14.32 -6.97
C ASN A 11 -1.17 -14.70 -5.58
N TRP A 12 -0.46 -14.28 -4.52
CA TRP A 12 -0.92 -14.53 -3.15
C TRP A 12 -2.21 -13.79 -2.82
N ALA A 13 -2.30 -12.52 -3.21
CA ALA A 13 -3.48 -11.70 -2.95
C ALA A 13 -4.67 -12.01 -3.87
N ASP A 14 -4.52 -12.93 -4.83
CA ASP A 14 -5.59 -13.33 -5.72
C ASP A 14 -6.64 -14.15 -4.95
N GLY A 15 -7.87 -13.61 -4.87
CA GLY A 15 -8.99 -14.23 -4.17
C GLY A 15 -9.62 -13.38 -3.06
N LEU A 16 -8.92 -12.36 -2.53
CA LEU A 16 -9.44 -11.42 -1.55
C LEU A 16 -9.20 -9.97 -2.00
N SER A 17 -10.28 -9.20 -2.19
CA SER A 17 -10.20 -7.83 -2.72
C SER A 17 -9.42 -6.88 -1.81
N ALA A 18 -9.50 -7.07 -0.49
CA ALA A 18 -8.81 -6.24 0.49
C ALA A 18 -7.29 -6.48 0.46
N ASP A 19 -6.84 -7.73 0.43
CA ASP A 19 -5.43 -8.08 0.25
C ASP A 19 -4.89 -7.57 -1.08
N ARG A 20 -5.66 -7.74 -2.16
CA ARG A 20 -5.26 -7.23 -3.48
C ARG A 20 -5.13 -5.71 -3.48
N ALA A 21 -6.06 -5.00 -2.83
CA ALA A 21 -5.98 -3.56 -2.69
C ALA A 21 -4.74 -3.10 -1.90
N ALA A 22 -4.44 -3.77 -0.78
CA ALA A 22 -3.28 -3.46 0.04
C ALA A 22 -1.97 -3.69 -0.71
N VAL A 23 -1.85 -4.83 -1.40
CA VAL A 23 -0.68 -5.19 -2.20
C VAL A 23 -0.49 -4.24 -3.39
N GLU A 24 -1.54 -3.96 -4.16
CA GLU A 24 -1.43 -3.03 -5.30
C GLU A 24 -1.13 -1.60 -4.86
N LEU A 25 -1.55 -1.18 -3.65
CA LEU A 25 -1.17 0.11 -3.08
C LEU A 25 0.33 0.19 -2.83
N LEU A 26 0.94 -0.85 -2.23
CA LEU A 26 2.38 -0.93 -2.01
C LEU A 26 3.17 -1.01 -3.33
N ILE A 27 2.67 -1.77 -4.30
CA ILE A 27 3.26 -1.85 -5.65
C ILE A 27 3.21 -0.49 -6.34
N THR A 28 2.07 0.20 -6.32
CA THR A 28 1.91 1.50 -6.99
C THR A 28 2.79 2.58 -6.37
N HIS A 29 2.99 2.54 -5.05
CA HIS A 29 3.85 3.50 -4.36
C HIS A 29 5.35 3.21 -4.50
N GLU A 30 5.71 1.94 -4.80
CA GLU A 30 7.06 1.38 -5.05
C GLU A 30 8.08 1.48 -3.89
N SER A 31 8.00 2.51 -3.05
CA SER A 31 9.07 2.93 -2.14
C SER A 31 9.36 1.93 -1.03
N TRP A 32 8.35 1.23 -0.52
CA TRP A 32 8.54 0.19 0.50
C TRP A 32 9.08 -1.11 -0.10
N LEU A 33 8.65 -1.47 -1.31
CA LEU A 33 9.10 -2.68 -2.00
C LEU A 33 10.48 -2.51 -2.67
N ALA A 34 11.02 -1.29 -2.71
CA ALA A 34 12.39 -1.02 -3.10
C ALA A 34 13.39 -1.08 -1.94
N ARG A 35 12.90 -1.23 -0.69
CA ARG A 35 13.70 -1.11 0.53
C ARG A 35 14.12 -2.47 1.09
N PRO A 36 15.43 -2.78 1.17
CA PRO A 36 15.89 -4.07 1.69
C PRO A 36 15.49 -4.34 3.14
N ASP A 37 15.47 -3.32 4.00
CA ASP A 37 15.09 -3.46 5.40
C ASP A 37 13.60 -3.81 5.57
N PHE A 38 12.73 -3.20 4.76
CA PHE A 38 11.32 -3.57 4.72
C PHE A 38 11.11 -4.96 4.12
N LEU A 39 11.75 -5.25 2.97
CA LEU A 39 11.63 -6.56 2.31
C LEU A 39 12.05 -7.70 3.24
N ASN A 40 13.23 -7.60 3.86
CA ASN A 40 13.76 -8.64 4.74
C ASN A 40 12.90 -8.88 5.99
N ARG A 41 12.17 -7.86 6.45
CA ARG A 41 11.34 -7.93 7.65
C ARG A 41 9.92 -8.38 7.36
N CYS A 42 9.31 -7.81 6.33
CA CYS A 42 7.86 -7.85 6.13
C CYS A 42 7.44 -8.74 4.95
N VAL A 43 8.37 -9.17 4.10
CA VAL A 43 8.05 -9.93 2.89
C VAL A 43 8.58 -11.36 3.03
N MET A 44 7.71 -12.34 2.79
CA MET A 44 8.07 -13.76 2.82
C MET A 44 7.77 -14.41 1.47
N GLU A 45 8.82 -14.85 0.78
CA GLU A 45 8.71 -15.68 -0.41
C GLU A 45 8.52 -17.14 -0.03
N THR A 46 7.55 -17.81 -0.65
CA THR A 46 7.36 -19.25 -0.47
C THR A 46 8.43 -20.01 -1.28
N PRO A 47 9.19 -20.93 -0.67
CA PRO A 47 10.17 -21.74 -1.39
C PRO A 47 9.55 -22.50 -2.56
N VAL A 48 10.29 -22.67 -3.66
CA VAL A 48 9.79 -23.29 -4.90
C VAL A 48 9.32 -24.73 -4.66
N GLU A 49 9.98 -25.42 -3.74
CA GLU A 49 9.69 -26.80 -3.36
C GLU A 49 8.36 -26.95 -2.61
N GLU A 50 7.84 -25.85 -2.04
CA GLU A 50 6.58 -25.79 -1.31
C GLU A 50 5.41 -25.31 -2.20
N LEU A 51 5.70 -24.86 -3.43
CA LEU A 51 4.69 -24.38 -4.38
C LEU A 51 3.93 -25.55 -5.04
N LEU A 52 2.61 -25.40 -5.16
CA LEU A 52 1.78 -26.30 -5.97
C LEU A 52 2.10 -26.19 -7.46
N ASP A 53 2.47 -25.00 -7.94
CA ASP A 53 2.94 -24.73 -9.30
C ASP A 53 4.27 -23.94 -9.24
N PRO A 54 5.42 -24.57 -9.50
CA PRO A 54 6.73 -23.92 -9.46
C PRO A 54 6.88 -22.71 -10.41
N ALA A 55 6.04 -22.60 -11.44
CA ALA A 55 6.04 -21.48 -12.36
C ALA A 55 5.27 -20.26 -11.81
N ARG A 56 4.46 -20.43 -10.77
CA ARG A 56 3.69 -19.36 -10.12
C ARG A 56 4.31 -19.01 -8.77
N PRO A 57 5.17 -17.99 -8.68
CA PRO A 57 5.71 -17.57 -7.40
C PRO A 57 4.56 -17.15 -6.46
N ILE A 58 4.75 -17.38 -5.16
CA ILE A 58 3.87 -16.90 -4.09
C ILE A 58 4.73 -16.12 -3.11
N THR A 59 4.35 -14.87 -2.88
CA THR A 59 5.01 -13.98 -1.92
C THR A 59 3.95 -13.32 -1.07
N THR A 60 4.17 -13.28 0.24
CA THR A 60 3.19 -12.74 1.21
C THR A 60 3.76 -11.52 1.92
N ILE A 61 2.89 -10.61 2.32
CA ILE A 61 3.24 -9.57 3.29
C ILE A 61 2.87 -10.09 4.68
N ASN A 62 3.83 -10.12 5.59
CA ASN A 62 3.55 -10.26 7.01
C ASN A 62 3.03 -8.92 7.54
N TRP A 63 1.70 -8.81 7.63
CA TRP A 63 1.04 -7.57 8.05
C TRP A 63 1.33 -7.19 9.51
N ASP A 64 1.57 -8.17 10.39
CA ASP A 64 1.95 -7.90 11.77
C ASP A 64 3.35 -7.25 11.83
N GLU A 65 4.31 -7.77 11.07
CA GLU A 65 5.63 -7.15 10.95
C GLU A 65 5.58 -5.78 10.28
N ALA A 66 4.70 -5.60 9.28
CA ALA A 66 4.47 -4.30 8.66
C ALA A 66 3.86 -3.28 9.64
N PHE A 67 2.98 -3.72 10.55
CA PHE A 67 2.48 -2.89 11.64
C PHE A 67 3.60 -2.52 12.61
N TRP A 68 4.42 -3.47 13.04
CA TRP A 68 5.55 -3.17 13.92
C TRP A 68 6.61 -2.30 13.26
N ALA A 69 6.80 -2.39 11.96
CA ALA A 69 7.66 -1.47 11.21
C ALA A 69 7.19 0.00 11.28
N LEU A 70 5.89 0.25 11.48
CA LEU A 70 5.35 1.59 11.75
C LEU A 70 5.59 2.05 13.18
N VAL A 71 5.52 1.13 14.14
CA VAL A 71 5.73 1.41 15.58
C VAL A 71 7.21 1.67 15.87
N ASP A 72 8.10 0.91 15.24
CA ASP A 72 9.55 1.01 15.40
C ASP A 72 10.17 2.19 14.62
N GLU A 73 9.33 3.01 13.97
CA GLU A 73 9.71 4.18 13.18
C GLU A 73 10.87 3.94 12.21
N LEU A 74 10.74 2.92 11.34
CA LEU A 74 11.68 2.79 10.22
C LEU A 74 11.79 4.15 9.51
N PRO A 75 12.98 4.76 9.39
CA PRO A 75 13.13 6.11 8.85
C PRO A 75 12.45 6.18 7.47
N ALA A 76 11.41 6.99 7.36
CA ALA A 76 10.56 7.06 6.19
C ALA A 76 9.92 8.45 6.08
N SER A 77 9.54 8.85 4.88
CA SER A 77 8.76 10.08 4.71
C SER A 77 7.37 9.92 5.33
N SER A 78 6.72 11.05 5.65
CA SER A 78 5.32 11.04 6.08
C SER A 78 4.41 10.34 5.07
N SER A 79 4.65 10.52 3.76
CA SER A 79 3.90 9.84 2.70
C SER A 79 4.08 8.32 2.72
N MET A 80 5.29 7.82 2.96
CA MET A 80 5.57 6.39 3.09
C MET A 80 4.85 5.79 4.29
N VAL A 81 4.93 6.46 5.44
CA VAL A 81 4.24 6.04 6.67
C VAL A 81 2.73 6.00 6.46
N ALA A 82 2.16 7.03 5.83
CA ALA A 82 0.75 7.11 5.48
C ALA A 82 0.29 5.94 4.58
N ILE A 83 1.04 5.66 3.51
CA ILE A 83 0.76 4.54 2.60
C ILE A 83 0.80 3.20 3.32
N LEU A 84 1.81 2.96 4.16
CA LEU A 84 1.93 1.70 4.89
C LEU A 84 0.82 1.53 5.93
N ARG A 85 0.43 2.58 6.65
CA ARG A 85 -0.73 2.56 7.57
C ARG A 85 -2.01 2.13 6.88
N ILE A 86 -2.28 2.68 5.70
CA ILE A 86 -3.48 2.36 4.92
C ILE A 86 -3.40 0.93 4.37
N ALA A 87 -2.24 0.52 3.86
CA ALA A 87 -2.04 -0.85 3.37
C ALA A 87 -2.22 -1.89 4.49
N VAL A 88 -1.65 -1.66 5.68
CA VAL A 88 -1.83 -2.52 6.86
C VAL A 88 -3.31 -2.59 7.24
N SER A 89 -4.01 -1.46 7.33
CA SER A 89 -5.45 -1.42 7.63
C SER A 89 -6.28 -2.24 6.63
N LEU A 90 -5.97 -2.15 5.34
CA LEU A 90 -6.63 -2.96 4.31
C LEU A 90 -6.31 -4.45 4.45
N GLY A 91 -5.07 -4.81 4.77
CA GLY A 91 -4.62 -6.21 4.90
C GLY A 91 -5.04 -6.91 6.20
N THR A 92 -5.23 -6.17 7.29
CA THR A 92 -5.62 -6.74 8.60
C THR A 92 -7.09 -6.52 8.93
N GLY A 93 -7.75 -5.53 8.31
CA GLY A 93 -9.08 -5.07 8.68
C GLY A 93 -9.12 -4.16 9.91
N GLU A 94 -7.96 -3.82 10.49
CA GLU A 94 -7.88 -2.91 11.63
C GLU A 94 -8.21 -1.46 11.21
N PRO A 95 -8.89 -0.68 12.05
CA PRO A 95 -9.27 0.69 11.71
C PRO A 95 -8.06 1.62 11.62
N VAL A 96 -8.09 2.55 10.66
CA VAL A 96 -7.10 3.62 10.52
C VAL A 96 -7.74 4.98 10.79
N ASP A 97 -7.06 5.85 11.55
CA ASP A 97 -7.45 7.25 11.66
C ASP A 97 -7.09 8.00 10.38
N LEU A 98 -8.10 8.25 9.53
CA LEU A 98 -7.93 8.97 8.27
C LEU A 98 -7.48 10.43 8.47
N ARG A 99 -7.76 11.05 9.61
CA ARG A 99 -7.30 12.42 9.87
C ARG A 99 -5.77 12.47 9.92
N ASP A 100 -5.16 11.45 10.51
CA ASP A 100 -3.71 11.32 10.63
C ASP A 100 -3.10 10.69 9.39
N ALA A 101 -3.67 9.57 8.91
CA ALA A 101 -3.11 8.79 7.82
C ALA A 101 -3.14 9.49 6.45
N LEU A 102 -3.93 10.54 6.26
CA LEU A 102 -3.95 11.30 5.00
C LEU A 102 -2.98 12.49 5.02
N VAL A 103 -2.36 12.80 6.17
CA VAL A 103 -1.39 13.90 6.28
C VAL A 103 -0.14 13.56 5.46
N GLY A 104 0.25 14.45 4.57
CA GLY A 104 1.47 14.29 3.77
C GLY A 104 1.28 13.48 2.48
N LEU A 105 0.06 13.08 2.13
CA LEU A 105 -0.23 12.55 0.79
C LEU A 105 -0.29 13.68 -0.23
N ASP A 106 0.49 13.54 -1.31
CA ASP A 106 0.32 14.36 -2.51
C ASP A 106 -0.83 13.84 -3.39
N ALA A 107 -1.07 14.49 -4.53
CA ALA A 107 -2.15 14.12 -5.44
C ALA A 107 -1.99 12.69 -5.99
N THR A 108 -0.76 12.25 -6.26
CA THR A 108 -0.46 10.92 -6.80
C THR A 108 -0.78 9.84 -5.76
N ASN A 109 -0.30 10.03 -4.54
CA ASN A 109 -0.52 9.08 -3.45
C ASN A 109 -1.98 9.06 -2.99
N ALA A 110 -2.66 10.21 -3.00
CA ALA A 110 -4.10 10.27 -2.75
C ALA A 110 -4.91 9.49 -3.80
N ALA A 111 -4.51 9.57 -5.08
CA ALA A 111 -5.15 8.79 -6.15
C ALA A 111 -4.88 7.27 -5.99
N ALA A 112 -3.68 6.88 -5.57
CA ALA A 112 -3.35 5.49 -5.28
C ALA A 112 -4.20 4.94 -4.12
N VAL A 113 -4.31 5.68 -3.02
CA VAL A 113 -5.18 5.33 -1.87
C VAL A 113 -6.65 5.20 -2.28
N ALA A 114 -7.18 6.17 -3.05
CA ALA A 114 -8.56 6.11 -3.53
C ALA A 114 -8.79 4.87 -4.42
N THR A 115 -7.84 4.53 -5.28
CA THR A 115 -7.90 3.34 -6.13
C THR A 115 -7.90 2.06 -5.30
N ALA A 116 -7.06 1.99 -4.25
CA ALA A 116 -7.03 0.85 -3.33
C ALA A 116 -8.38 0.66 -2.62
N VAL A 117 -8.98 1.73 -2.10
CA VAL A 117 -10.31 1.67 -1.44
C VAL A 117 -11.39 1.17 -2.40
N VAL A 118 -11.41 1.67 -3.64
CA VAL A 118 -12.37 1.21 -4.68
C VAL A 118 -12.14 -0.25 -5.03
N THR A 119 -10.88 -0.69 -5.11
CA THR A 119 -10.49 -2.08 -5.37
C THR A 119 -10.98 -2.99 -4.25
N ALA A 120 -10.78 -2.60 -2.99
CA ALA A 120 -11.22 -3.37 -1.83
C ALA A 120 -12.74 -3.53 -1.81
N ALA A 121 -13.48 -2.48 -2.19
CA ALA A 121 -14.94 -2.48 -2.26
C ALA A 121 -15.52 -3.29 -3.44
N GLN A 122 -14.68 -3.84 -4.33
CA GLN A 122 -15.09 -4.52 -5.56
C GLN A 122 -16.04 -3.69 -6.44
N ALA A 123 -15.96 -2.37 -6.34
CA ALA A 123 -16.81 -1.50 -7.14
C ALA A 123 -16.34 -1.54 -8.59
N GLU A 124 -17.13 -2.13 -9.48
CA GLU A 124 -16.87 -2.16 -10.94
C GLU A 124 -16.99 -0.77 -11.59
N THR A 125 -17.33 0.26 -10.80
CA THR A 125 -17.53 1.62 -11.28
C THR A 125 -16.21 2.36 -11.37
N ARG A 126 -15.94 2.96 -12.54
CA ARG A 126 -14.81 3.85 -12.72
C ARG A 126 -14.99 5.13 -11.91
N VAL A 127 -14.22 5.28 -10.84
CA VAL A 127 -14.17 6.53 -10.05
C VAL A 127 -13.17 7.49 -10.69
N LYS A 128 -13.65 8.66 -11.13
CA LYS A 128 -12.77 9.76 -11.56
C LYS A 128 -12.62 10.74 -10.41
N VAL A 129 -11.47 10.72 -9.75
CA VAL A 129 -11.13 11.74 -8.74
C VAL A 129 -10.59 12.97 -9.47
N THR A 130 -11.21 14.13 -9.25
CA THR A 130 -10.70 15.43 -9.73
C THR A 130 -10.46 16.29 -8.50
N LEU A 131 -9.19 16.60 -8.23
CA LEU A 131 -8.83 17.51 -7.15
C LEU A 131 -8.92 18.94 -7.68
N ALA A 132 -9.81 19.74 -7.10
CA ALA A 132 -9.79 21.18 -7.35
C ALA A 132 -8.48 21.76 -6.78
N PRO A 133 -7.91 22.81 -7.40
CA PRO A 133 -6.79 23.54 -6.81
C PRO A 133 -7.15 23.93 -5.37
N ARG A 134 -6.20 23.77 -4.44
CA ARG A 134 -6.39 24.19 -3.05
C ARG A 134 -6.70 25.69 -3.04
N LYS A 135 -7.96 26.06 -2.79
CA LYS A 135 -8.34 27.47 -2.62
C LYS A 135 -7.90 27.90 -1.23
N LEU A 136 -6.69 28.46 -1.13
CA LEU A 136 -6.22 29.05 0.11
C LEU A 136 -7.13 30.26 0.46
N PRO A 137 -7.49 30.42 1.74
CA PRO A 137 -8.11 31.66 2.21
C PRO A 137 -7.25 32.85 1.80
N ASP A 138 -7.88 34.00 1.55
CA ASP A 138 -7.19 35.19 1.04
C ASP A 138 -6.02 35.63 1.94
N TRP A 139 -6.08 35.35 3.23
CA TRP A 139 -5.06 35.68 4.23
C TRP A 139 -3.85 34.72 4.29
N LEU A 140 -3.83 33.64 3.49
CA LEU A 140 -2.73 32.65 3.44
C LEU A 140 -2.03 32.61 2.07
N ARG A 141 -2.21 33.62 1.23
CA ARG A 141 -1.44 33.76 -0.02
C ARG A 141 -0.19 34.57 0.31
N GLU A 142 1.00 34.02 0.03
CA GLU A 142 2.25 34.80 0.10
C GLU A 142 2.26 35.80 -1.08
N ASP A 143 2.57 37.07 -0.80
CA ASP A 143 2.61 38.19 -1.77
C ASP A 143 3.69 38.02 -2.85
#